data_AF-A0A381WVM6-F1
#
_entry.id   AF-A0A381WVM6-F1
#
_cell.length_a   1.000
_cell.length_b   1.000
_cell.length_c   1.000
_cell.angle_alpha   90.00
_cell.angle_beta   90.00
_cell.angle_gamma   90.00
#
_symmetry.space_group_name_H-M   'P 1'
#
loop_
_entity.id
_entity.type
_entity.pdbx_description
1 polymer ?
#
loop_
_entity_poly.entity_id
_entity_poly.type
_entity_poly.pdbx_seq_one_letter_code
_entity_poly.pdbx_strand_id
1 'polypeptide(L)' 'MLEGLICPVCEITIDEIDLSDSLKCPHCSVDLHNRKYLDFLEFLMQNAIVENLDFFDPEVYSDDVEDLDQTKE' A
#
# COMPACT_ATOMS: atom_id res chain seq x y z
N MET A 1 19.70 2.44 -14.16
CA MET A 1 18.86 3.48 -13.54
C MET A 1 17.96 2.74 -12.58
N LEU A 2 18.14 2.95 -11.28
CA LEU A 2 17.13 2.55 -10.31
C LEU A 2 16.16 3.73 -10.27
N GLU A 3 15.08 3.63 -11.03
CA GLU A 3 13.94 4.53 -10.87
C GLU A 3 13.30 4.16 -9.53
N GLY A 4 13.80 4.79 -8.46
CA GLY A 4 13.26 4.58 -7.12
C GLY A 4 11.80 5.02 -7.04
N LEU A 5 11.11 4.54 -6.02
CA LEU A 5 9.68 4.82 -5.81
C LEU A 5 9.50 6.28 -5.42
N ILE A 6 8.51 6.97 -5.95
CA ILE A 6 8.24 8.36 -5.55
C ILE A 6 7.17 8.36 -4.46
N CYS A 7 7.45 9.00 -3.34
CA CYS A 7 6.45 9.19 -2.29
C CYS A 7 5.25 9.99 -2.83
N PRO A 8 4.00 9.51 -2.71
CA PRO A 8 2.83 10.22 -3.21
C PRO A 8 2.49 11.48 -2.41
N VAL A 9 3.22 11.77 -1.32
CA VAL A 9 2.96 12.91 -0.42
C VAL A 9 4.04 13.98 -0.50
N CYS A 10 5.31 13.58 -0.36
CA CYS A 10 6.42 14.53 -0.39
C CYS A 10 7.17 14.56 -1.72
N GLU A 11 6.80 13.71 -2.67
CA GLU A 11 7.42 13.63 -4.02
C GLU A 11 8.93 13.33 -4.01
N ILE A 12 9.45 12.85 -2.87
CA ILE A 12 10.84 12.42 -2.72
C ILE A 12 10.94 10.94 -3.07
N THR A 13 12.04 10.56 -3.73
CA THR A 13 12.38 9.17 -4.03
C THR A 13 12.64 8.38 -2.75
N ILE A 14 12.01 7.22 -2.62
CA ILE A 14 12.13 6.26 -1.53
C ILE A 14 12.76 4.98 -2.09
N ASP A 15 13.62 4.35 -1.29
CA ASP A 15 14.18 3.04 -1.63
C ASP A 15 13.15 1.94 -1.36
N GLU A 16 13.14 0.90 -2.19
CA GLU A 16 12.26 -0.27 -2.02
C GLU A 16 12.46 -0.93 -0.65
N ILE A 17 13.70 -0.93 -0.16
CA ILE A 17 14.08 -1.50 1.14
C ILE A 17 13.45 -0.72 2.31
N ASP A 18 13.22 0.59 2.15
CA ASP A 18 12.60 1.39 3.21
C ASP A 18 11.11 1.06 3.37
N LEU A 19 10.45 0.61 2.30
CA LEU A 19 9.03 0.29 2.29
C LEU A 19 8.72 -1.18 2.58
N SER A 20 9.70 -2.08 2.41
CA SER A 20 9.51 -3.51 2.64
C SER A 20 9.22 -3.85 4.11
N ASP A 21 9.80 -3.10 5.05
CA ASP A 21 9.63 -3.30 6.50
C ASP A 21 8.45 -2.49 7.07
N SER A 22 8.22 -1.29 6.53
CA SER A 22 7.14 -0.40 6.96
C SER A 22 6.64 0.43 5.78
N LEU A 23 5.32 0.45 5.56
CA LEU A 23 4.65 1.33 4.58
C LEU A 23 4.69 2.81 4.99
N LYS A 24 5.77 3.26 5.59
CA LYS A 24 5.96 4.62 6.07
C LYS A 24 7.08 5.29 5.29
N CYS A 25 6.81 6.47 4.76
CA CYS A 25 7.86 7.22 4.07
C CYS A 25 8.96 7.65 5.07
N PRO A 26 10.25 7.34 4.83
CA PRO A 26 11.34 7.74 5.72
C PRO A 26 11.59 9.26 5.71
N HIS A 27 11.14 9.98 4.69
CA HIS A 27 11.36 11.43 4.54
C HIS A 27 10.30 12.29 5.21
N CYS A 28 9.02 11.99 4.99
CA CYS A 28 7.91 12.79 5.55
C CYS A 28 7.20 12.09 6.72
N SER A 29 7.59 10.86 7.05
CA SER A 29 6.98 10.05 8.13
C SER A 29 5.48 9.82 7.96
N VAL A 30 4.94 10.03 6.76
CA VAL A 30 3.54 9.70 6.47
C VAL A 30 3.36 8.20 6.42
N ASP A 31 2.26 7.73 7.01
CA ASP A 31 1.81 6.36 6.87
C ASP A 31 1.08 6.21 5.53
N LEU A 32 1.60 5.32 4.68
CA LEU A 32 1.06 5.01 3.35
C LEU A 32 0.08 3.84 3.40
N HIS A 33 -0.06 3.15 4.54
CA HIS A 33 -1.06 2.10 4.75
C HIS A 33 -2.46 2.72 4.93
N ASN A 34 -3.00 3.22 3.82
CA ASN A 34 -4.31 3.86 3.80
C ASN A 34 -4.94 3.73 2.41
N ARG A 35 -6.25 3.48 2.35
CA ARG A 35 -7.02 3.39 1.11
C ARG A 35 -6.81 4.57 0.15
N LYS A 36 -6.52 5.78 0.63
CA LYS A 36 -6.24 6.93 -0.26
C LYS A 36 -4.99 6.75 -1.15
N TYR A 37 -4.12 5.81 -0.79
CA TYR A 37 -2.92 5.46 -1.55
C TYR A 37 -3.03 4.07 -2.18
N LEU A 38 -4.26 3.56 -2.39
CA LEU A 38 -4.51 2.22 -2.91
C LEU A 38 -3.73 1.92 -4.19
N ASP A 39 -3.77 2.80 -5.19
CA ASP A 39 -3.03 2.61 -6.44
C ASP A 39 -1.52 2.45 -6.22
N PHE A 40 -0.96 3.20 -5.26
CA PHE A 40 0.45 3.11 -4.90
C PHE A 40 0.75 1.78 -4.19
N LEU A 41 -0.11 1.37 -3.25
CA LEU A 41 0.00 0.12 -2.52
C LEU A 41 -0.12 -1.11 -3.44
N GLU A 42 -1.06 -1.09 -4.38
CA GLU A 42 -1.21 -2.14 -5.40
C GLU A 42 0.02 -2.24 -6.29
N PHE A 43 0.60 -1.10 -6.69
CA PHE A 43 1.87 -1.10 -7.43
C PHE A 43 2.99 -1.79 -6.63
N LEU A 44 3.12 -1.51 -5.33
CA LEU A 44 4.13 -2.16 -4.49
C LEU A 44 3.92 -3.68 -4.43
N MET A 45 2.68 -4.15 -4.32
CA MET A 45 2.38 -5.59 -4.29
C MET A 45 2.63 -6.26 -5.65
N GLN A 46 2.19 -5.65 -6.76
CA GLN A 46 2.35 -6.24 -8.10
C GLN A 46 3.83 -6.40 -8.48
N ASN A 47 4.70 -5.54 -7.95
CA ASN A 47 6.14 -5.61 -8.14
C ASN A 47 6.87 -6.40 -7.04
N ALA A 48 6.14 -7.00 -6.09
CA ALA A 48 6.68 -7.75 -4.95
C ALA A 48 7.68 -6.97 -4.08
N ILE A 49 7.42 -5.67 -3.90
CA ILE A 49 8.26 -4.76 -3.10
C ILE A 49 7.92 -4.87 -1.61
N VAL A 50 6.64 -5.11 -1.32
CA VAL A 50 6.13 -5.28 0.06
C VAL A 50 5.50 -6.65 0.21
N GLU A 51 5.89 -7.37 1.26
CA GLU A 51 5.32 -8.67 1.63
C GLU A 51 4.33 -8.56 2.80
N ASN A 52 4.31 -7.40 3.47
CA ASN A 52 3.50 -7.17 4.67
C ASN A 52 2.11 -6.57 4.36
N LEU A 53 1.77 -6.34 3.10
CA LEU A 53 0.45 -5.86 2.72
C LEU A 53 -0.43 -7.04 2.31
N ASP A 54 -1.48 -7.29 3.11
CA ASP A 54 -2.49 -8.30 2.78
C ASP A 54 -3.51 -7.73 1.79
N PHE A 55 -3.86 -8.50 0.76
CA PHE A 55 -4.94 -8.15 -0.17
C PHE A 55 -6.30 -8.10 0.53
N PHE A 56 -6.43 -8.78 1.68
CA PHE A 56 -7.64 -8.77 2.50
C PHE A 56 -7.61 -7.71 3.60
N ASP A 57 -6.65 -6.79 3.59
CA ASP A 57 -6.54 -5.77 4.62
C ASP A 57 -7.78 -4.88 4.63
N PRO A 58 -8.64 -4.96 5.67
CA PRO A 58 -9.88 -4.21 5.70
C PRO A 58 -9.63 -2.70 5.85
N GLU A 59 -8.47 -2.24 6.30
CA GLU A 59 -8.18 -0.80 6.39
C GLU A 59 -7.92 -0.19 5.00
N VAL A 60 -7.52 -1.02 4.03
CA VAL A 60 -7.22 -0.61 2.65
C VAL A 60 -8.34 -1.03 1.68
N TYR A 61 -8.88 -2.24 1.84
CA TYR A 61 -9.84 -2.89 0.95
C TYR A 61 -11.27 -3.01 1.52
N SER A 62 -11.60 -2.27 2.61
CA SER A 62 -12.91 -2.35 3.30
C SER A 62 -14.16 -2.08 2.44
N ASP A 63 -14.02 -1.36 1.34
CA ASP A 63 -15.17 -0.92 0.54
C ASP A 63 -15.70 -2.04 -0.38
N ASP A 64 -14.88 -3.07 -0.64
CA ASP A 64 -15.22 -4.20 -1.51
C ASP A 64 -15.70 -5.43 -0.72
N VAL A 65 -15.67 -5.38 0.63
CA VAL A 65 -16.10 -6.50 1.48
C VAL A 65 -17.59 -6.45 1.87
N GLU A 66 -18.36 -5.47 1.39
CA GLU A 66 -19.78 -5.31 1.76
C GLU A 66 -20.74 -6.34 1.13
N ASP A 67 -20.29 -7.29 0.31
CA ASP A 67 -21.18 -8.25 -0.37
C ASP A 67 -20.71 -9.73 -0.29
N LEU A 68 -20.09 -10.15 0.81
CA LEU A 68 -19.84 -11.58 1.07
C LEU A 68 -20.87 -12.23 2.01
N ASP A 69 -22.05 -11.61 2.19
CA ASP A 69 -23.22 -12.31 2.73
C ASP A 69 -23.90 -13.12 1.61
N GLN A 70 -23.21 -14.15 1.09
CA GLN A 70 -23.84 -15.20 0.28
C GLN A 70 -24.68 -16.17 1.12
N THR A 71 -25.03 -15.79 2.35
CA THR A 71 -25.92 -16.51 3.27
C THR A 71 -27.25 -15.79 3.46
N LYS A 72 -27.90 -15.40 2.36
CA LYS A 72 -29.35 -15.20 2.36
C LYS A 72 -30.04 -16.47 1.86
N GLU A 73 -30.67 -17.14 2.83
CA GLU A 73 -31.53 -18.32 2.80
C GLU A 73 -32.34 -18.58 1.52
#